data_AF-A0A8J7XZR0-F1
#
_entry.id   AF-A0A8J7XZR0-F1
#
_cell.length_a   1.000
_cell.length_b   1.000
_cell.length_c   1.000
_cell.angle_alpha   90.00
_cell.angle_beta   90.00
_cell.angle_gamma   90.00
#
_symmetry.space_group_name_H-M   'P 1'
#
loop_
_entity.id
_entity.type
_entity.pdbx_description
1 polymer ?
#
loop_
_entity_poly.entity_id
_entity_poly.type
_entity_poly.pdbx_seq_one_letter_code
_entity_poly.pdbx_strand_id
1 'polypeptide(L)' 'MLSEIGDQSSEVTFKNVKIIDFKTAKQINNDLVDITRALQELSMRTEIGKEIKDRVMEVVIFELQKLEDSKIVL' A
#
# COMPACT_ATOMS: atom_id res chain seq x y z
N MET A 1 -5.65 51.16 -1.72
CA MET A 1 -4.46 50.36 -2.05
C MET A 1 -4.86 48.91 -1.90
N LEU A 2 -4.85 48.16 -2.99
CA LEU A 2 -5.03 46.71 -3.01
C LEU A 2 -3.65 46.05 -2.91
N SER A 3 -3.65 44.76 -2.56
CA SER A 3 -2.52 43.82 -2.40
C SER A 3 -1.63 44.11 -1.17
N GLU A 4 -1.34 43.17 -0.28
CA GLU A 4 -1.01 41.76 -0.50
C GLU A 4 -1.69 40.85 0.56
N ILE A 5 -2.59 39.96 0.13
CA ILE A 5 -2.90 38.77 0.90
C ILE A 5 -1.76 37.81 0.57
N GLY A 6 -0.75 37.77 1.44
CA GLY A 6 0.33 36.80 1.33
C GLY A 6 -0.26 35.41 1.38
N ASP A 7 -0.07 34.66 0.28
CA ASP A 7 -0.40 33.24 0.16
C ASP A 7 0.15 32.50 1.38
N GLN A 8 -0.74 32.11 2.30
CA GLN A 8 -0.42 31.09 3.29
C GLN A 8 -0.36 29.75 2.56
N SER A 9 0.76 29.51 1.87
CA SER A 9 1.15 28.19 1.41
C SER A 9 1.21 27.30 2.64
N SER A 10 0.17 26.49 2.82
CA SER A 10 0.08 25.52 3.90
C SER A 10 1.15 24.46 3.66
N GLU A 11 2.31 24.63 4.28
CA GLU A 11 3.34 23.60 4.34
C GLU A 11 2.79 22.40 5.12
N VAL A 12 2.22 21.43 4.39
CA VAL A 12 1.85 20.14 4.95
C VAL A 12 3.15 19.39 5.26
N THR A 13 3.67 19.57 6.48
CA THR A 13 4.84 18.84 6.92
C THR A 13 4.44 17.38 7.18
N PHE A 14 4.62 16.52 6.18
CA PHE A 14 4.47 15.07 6.30
C PHE A 14 5.59 14.49 7.17
N LYS A 15 5.50 14.68 8.49
CA LYS A 15 6.59 14.43 9.45
C LYS A 15 7.04 12.98 9.59
N ASN A 16 6.46 12.02 8.87
CA ASN A 16 6.85 10.60 8.90
C ASN A 16 6.56 9.84 7.59
N VAL A 17 6.40 10.53 6.46
CA VAL A 17 6.15 9.84 5.18
C VAL A 17 7.48 9.48 4.54
N LYS A 18 7.85 8.20 4.56
CA LYS A 18 8.85 7.69 3.61
C LYS A 18 8.24 7.83 2.22
N ILE A 19 8.68 8.84 1.49
CA ILE A 19 8.35 8.99 0.07
C ILE A 19 9.04 7.84 -0.66
N ILE A 20 8.27 6.83 -1.03
CA ILE A 20 8.72 5.80 -1.96
C ILE A 20 8.48 6.32 -3.38
N ASP A 21 9.47 6.15 -4.27
CA ASP A 21 9.29 6.52 -5.66
C ASP A 21 8.27 5.59 -6.36
N PHE A 22 7.70 6.06 -7.47
CA PHE A 22 6.68 5.31 -8.21
C PHE A 22 7.16 3.94 -8.71
N LYS A 23 8.45 3.80 -9.07
CA LYS A 23 9.00 2.52 -9.53
C LYS A 23 9.02 1.52 -8.39
N THR A 24 9.46 1.94 -7.21
CA THR A 24 9.46 1.16 -5.98
C THR A 24 8.04 0.77 -5.58
N ALA A 25 7.08 1.70 -5.60
CA ALA A 25 5.67 1.40 -5.30
C ALA A 25 5.06 0.38 -6.29
N LYS A 26 5.35 0.54 -7.58
CA LYS A 26 4.91 -0.40 -8.62
C LYS A 26 5.50 -1.79 -8.42
N GLN A 27 6.76 -1.88 -8.01
CA GLN A 27 7.42 -3.15 -7.75
C GLN A 27 6.81 -3.85 -6.53
N ILE A 28 6.59 -3.14 -5.42
CA ILE A 28 5.92 -3.69 -4.24
C ILE A 28 4.52 -4.20 -4.59
N ASN A 29 3.74 -3.45 -5.37
CA ASN A 29 2.41 -3.90 -5.81
C ASN A 29 2.48 -5.21 -6.63
N ASN A 30 3.42 -5.30 -7.57
CA ASN A 30 3.61 -6.53 -8.35
C ASN A 30 4.00 -7.71 -7.47
N ASP A 31 4.93 -7.50 -6.53
CA ASP A 31 5.40 -8.55 -5.60
C ASP A 31 4.24 -9.06 -4.73
N LEU A 32 3.38 -8.16 -4.22
CA LEU A 32 2.20 -8.54 -3.43
C LEU A 32 1.17 -9.30 -4.26
N VAL A 33 0.97 -8.94 -5.54
CA VAL A 33 0.10 -9.68 -6.47
C VAL A 33 0.66 -11.08 -6.74
N ASP A 34 1.97 -11.21 -6.93
CA ASP A 34 2.64 -12.51 -7.11
C ASP A 34 2.50 -13.40 -5.88
N ILE A 35 2.70 -12.84 -4.67
CA ILE A 35 2.49 -13.54 -3.40
C ILE A 35 1.03 -14.01 -3.28
N THR A 36 0.07 -13.15 -3.59
CA THR A 36 -1.37 -13.49 -3.55
C THR A 36 -1.67 -14.70 -4.44
N ARG A 37 -1.15 -14.71 -5.67
CA ARG A 37 -1.34 -15.83 -6.61
C ARG A 37 -0.71 -17.12 -6.08
N ALA A 38 0.53 -17.05 -5.60
CA ALA A 38 1.23 -18.20 -5.05
C ALA A 38 0.49 -18.80 -3.84
N LEU A 39 -0.04 -17.95 -2.96
CA LEU A 39 -0.85 -18.37 -1.82
C LEU A 39 -2.17 -19.01 -2.27
N GLN A 40 -2.85 -18.46 -3.28
CA GLN A 40 -4.09 -19.04 -3.82
C GLN A 40 -3.88 -20.47 -4.33
N GLU A 41 -2.79 -20.71 -5.08
CA GLU A 41 -2.42 -22.02 -5.64
C GLU A 41 -1.93 -23.02 -4.58
N LEU A 42 -1.51 -22.53 -3.40
CA LEU A 42 -0.99 -23.37 -2.33
C LEU A 42 -2.12 -24.18 -1.67
N SER A 43 -2.11 -25.50 -1.90
CA SER A 43 -3.03 -26.44 -1.25
C SER A 43 -2.64 -26.70 0.21
N MET A 44 -3.59 -26.54 1.12
CA MET A 44 -3.40 -26.80 2.55
C MET A 44 -3.85 -28.22 2.88
N ARG A 45 -3.01 -28.95 3.61
CA ARG A 45 -3.28 -30.34 4.04
C ARG A 45 -3.91 -30.43 5.42
N THR A 46 -3.88 -29.33 6.19
CA THR A 46 -4.38 -29.26 7.56
C THR A 46 -5.23 -28.00 7.75
N GLU A 47 -6.17 -28.05 8.69
CA GLU A 47 -6.98 -26.87 9.08
C GLU A 47 -6.11 -25.73 9.61
N ILE A 48 -5.07 -26.03 10.40
CA ILE A 48 -4.10 -25.04 10.87
C ILE A 48 -3.37 -24.37 9.69
N GLY A 49 -2.99 -25.14 8.67
CA GLY A 49 -2.38 -24.59 7.47
C GLY A 49 -3.33 -23.65 6.72
N LYS A 50 -4.62 -24.01 6.64
CA LYS A 50 -5.66 -23.17 6.06
C LYS A 50 -5.83 -21.86 6.83
N GLU A 51 -5.90 -21.92 8.15
CA GLU A 51 -6.00 -20.72 8.99
C GLU A 51 -4.78 -19.79 8.81
N ILE A 52 -3.57 -20.34 8.75
CA ILE A 52 -2.35 -19.56 8.49
C ILE A 52 -2.43 -18.92 7.09
N LYS A 53 -2.82 -19.68 6.06
CA LYS A 53 -2.98 -19.17 4.69
C LYS A 53 -3.98 -18.02 4.64
N ASP A 54 -5.13 -18.18 5.27
CA ASP A 54 -6.20 -17.18 5.27
C ASP A 54 -5.73 -15.88 5.95
N ARG A 55 -5.04 -15.98 7.09
CA ARG A 55 -4.47 -14.81 7.79
C ARG A 55 -3.39 -14.09 6.98
N VAL A 56 -2.53 -14.83 6.28
CA VAL A 56 -1.51 -14.21 5.42
C VAL A 56 -2.18 -13.52 4.23
N MET A 57 -3.20 -14.14 3.63
CA MET A 57 -3.99 -13.53 2.54
C MET A 57 -4.65 -12.22 2.98
N GLU A 58 -5.24 -12.17 4.18
CA GLU A 58 -5.82 -10.94 4.74
C GLU A 58 -4.79 -9.81 4.83
N VAL A 59 -3.58 -10.09 5.32
CA VAL A 59 -2.51 -9.10 5.42
C VAL A 59 -2.10 -8.59 4.04
N VAL A 60 -1.93 -9.49 3.06
CA VAL A 60 -1.51 -9.10 1.70
C VAL A 60 -2.59 -8.25 1.02
N ILE A 61 -3.87 -8.61 1.17
CA ILE A 61 -5.00 -7.83 0.64
C ILE A 61 -5.03 -6.44 1.27
N PHE A 62 -4.86 -6.34 2.59
CA PHE A 62 -4.84 -5.07 3.29
C PHE A 62 -3.72 -4.14 2.82
N GLU A 63 -2.52 -4.67 2.59
CA GLU A 63 -1.40 -3.87 2.08
C GLU A 63 -1.60 -3.46 0.60
N LEU A 64 -2.23 -4.32 -0.23
CA LEU A 64 -2.64 -3.94 -1.58
C LEU A 64 -3.66 -2.81 -1.59
N GLN A 65 -4.68 -2.88 -0.73
CA GLN A 65 -5.69 -1.82 -0.57
C GLN A 65 -5.05 -0.50 -0.13
N LYS A 66 -4.15 -0.55 0.86
CA LYS A 66 -3.39 0.64 1.25
C LYS A 66 -2.60 1.26 0.10
N LEU A 67 -1.95 0.44 -0.73
CA LEU A 67 -1.20 0.96 -1.89
C LEU A 67 -2.13 1.58 -2.92
N GLU A 68 -3.32 1.00 -3.14
CA GLU A 68 -4.33 1.56 -4.01
C GLU A 68 -4.89 2.89 -3.48
N ASP A 69 -5.19 2.97 -2.19
CA ASP A 69 -5.66 4.18 -1.50
C ASP A 69 -4.55 5.24 -1.41
N SER A 70 -3.29 4.81 -1.34
CA SER A 70 -2.10 5.66 -1.33
C SER A 70 -1.71 6.14 -2.72
N LYS A 71 -2.57 5.98 -3.75
CA LYS A 71 -2.48 6.77 -5.00
C LYS A 71 -2.63 8.25 -4.65
N ILE A 72 -1.56 8.82 -4.11
CA ILE A 72 -1.30 10.25 -4.11
C ILE A 72 -1.29 10.64 -5.58
N VAL A 73 -2.36 11.31 -5.98
CA VAL A 73 -2.43 12.07 -7.22
C VAL A 73 -1.34 13.13 -7.10
N LEU A 74 -0.20 12.89 -7.76
CA LEU A 74 0.83 13.90 -8.00
C LEU A 74 0.30 14.94 -8.99
#